data_AF-A0AA51F3S7-F1
#
_entry.id   AF-A0AA51F3S7-F1
#
_cell.length_a   1.000
_cell.length_b   1.000
_cell.length_c   1.000
_cell.angle_alpha   90.00
_cell.angle_beta   90.00
_cell.angle_gamma   90.00
#
_symmetry.space_group_name_H-M   'P 1'
#
loop_
_entity.id
_entity.type
_entity.pdbx_description
1 polymer ?
#
loop_
_entity_poly.entity_id
_entity_poly.type
_entity_poly.pdbx_seq_one_letter_code
_entity_poly.pdbx_strand_id
1 'polypeptide(L)' 'QEIEEHMLGWNVPEDEQDLVHEHWRNFPAVNKFWHYGMAFIY' A
#
# COMPACT_ATOMS: atom_id res chain seq x y z
N GLN A 1 7.37 3.34 -17.56
CA GLN A 1 7.49 3.22 -16.09
C GLN A 1 6.98 1.83 -15.74
N GLU A 2 7.86 0.91 -15.36
CA GLU A 2 7.43 -0.28 -14.63
C GLU A 2 6.77 0.21 -13.34
N ILE A 3 5.52 -0.17 -13.14
CA ILE A 3 4.85 0.07 -11.87
C ILE A 3 5.46 -0.94 -10.92
N GLU A 4 6.39 -0.53 -10.05
CA GLU A 4 6.86 -1.40 -8.98
C GLU A 4 5.65 -1.76 -8.11
N GLU A 5 5.27 -3.04 -8.16
CA GLU A 5 4.28 -3.61 -7.26
C GLU A 5 4.91 -3.75 -5.89
N HIS A 6 4.78 -2.71 -5.07
CA HIS A 6 5.21 -2.76 -3.68
C HIS A 6 4.19 -3.49 -2.81
N MET A 7 4.64 -4.06 -1.70
CA MET A 7 3.77 -4.64 -0.66
C MET A 7 3.31 -3.56 0.33
N LEU A 8 2.16 -3.74 0.96
CA LEU A 8 1.67 -2.78 1.95
C LEU A 8 2.69 -2.61 3.08
N GLY A 9 2.99 -1.36 3.45
CA GLY A 9 4.04 -1.05 4.43
C GLY A 9 5.44 -0.88 3.86
N TRP A 10 5.62 -0.96 2.53
CA TRP A 10 6.91 -0.70 1.86
C TRP A 10 7.51 0.68 2.13
N ASN A 11 6.68 1.65 2.48
CA ASN A 11 7.03 3.05 2.69
C ASN A 11 7.31 3.40 4.15
N VAL A 12 7.30 2.41 5.05
CA VAL A 12 7.50 2.61 6.49
C VAL A 12 8.98 2.38 6.83
N PRO A 13 9.60 3.25 7.66
CA PRO A 13 10.97 3.05 8.14
C PRO A 13 11.13 1.70 8.84
N GLU A 14 12.33 1.13 8.83
CA GLU A 14 12.60 -0.18 9.44
C GLU A 14 12.22 -0.21 10.94
N ASP A 15 12.45 0.91 11.64
CA ASP A 15 12.12 1.11 13.06
C ASP A 15 10.61 1.15 13.36
N GLU A 16 9.78 1.37 12.34
CA GLU A 16 8.32 1.50 12.46
C GLU A 16 7.58 0.36 11.76
N GLN A 17 8.32 -0.58 11.16
CA GLN A 17 7.74 -1.77 10.51
C GLN A 17 6.78 -2.50 11.45
N ASP A 18 7.11 -2.55 12.74
CA ASP A 18 6.33 -3.20 13.81
C ASP A 18 4.90 -2.65 13.95
N LEU A 19 4.69 -1.39 13.55
CA LEU A 19 3.37 -0.76 13.53
C LEU A 19 2.49 -1.32 12.39
N VAL A 20 3.11 -1.85 11.34
CA VAL A 20 2.42 -2.57 10.28
C VAL A 20 2.21 -4.01 10.73
N HIS A 21 0.97 -4.35 11.05
CA HIS A 21 0.60 -5.71 11.40
C HIS A 21 1.07 -6.67 10.30
N GLU A 22 1.69 -7.77 10.72
CA GLU A 22 2.19 -8.86 9.85
C GLU A 22 1.15 -9.38 8.84
N HIS A 23 -0.15 -9.36 9.19
CA HIS A 23 -1.24 -9.67 8.27
C HIS A 23 -1.22 -8.76 7.03
N TRP A 24 -1.01 -7.45 7.24
CA TRP A 24 -1.09 -6.44 6.21
C TRP A 24 0.13 -6.43 5.28
N ARG A 25 1.31 -6.86 5.74
CA ARG A 25 2.54 -6.90 4.93
C ARG A 25 2.47 -7.88 3.75
N ASN A 26 1.54 -8.83 3.78
CA ASN A 26 1.34 -9.81 2.70
C ASN A 26 0.38 -9.31 1.60
N PHE A 27 -0.18 -8.11 1.73
CA PHE A 27 -1.06 -7.54 0.73
C PHE A 27 -0.30 -6.63 -0.24
N PRO A 28 -0.66 -6.61 -1.53
CA PRO A 28 -0.11 -5.65 -2.47
C PRO A 28 -0.52 -4.22 -2.08
N ALA A 29 0.37 -3.27 -2.30
CA ALA A 29 0.07 -1.86 -2.10
C ALA A 29 -1.05 -1.43 -3.06
N VAL A 30 -2.03 -0.71 -2.52
CA VAL A 30 -3.18 -0.24 -3.30
C VAL A 30 -2.71 0.67 -4.43
N ASN A 31 -3.15 0.36 -5.64
CA ASN A 31 -2.87 1.19 -6.81
C ASN A 31 -3.52 2.58 -6.65
N LYS A 32 -2.79 3.63 -7.00
CA LYS A 32 -3.25 5.04 -7.01
C LYS A 32 -4.58 5.22 -7.76
N PHE A 33 -4.85 4.41 -8.79
CA PHE A 33 -6.11 4.47 -9.54
C PHE A 33 -7.36 4.10 -8.73
N TRP A 34 -7.24 3.26 -7.70
CA TRP A 34 -8.37 2.95 -6.82
C TRP A 34 -8.88 4.17 -6.08
N HIS A 35 -8.01 5.12 -5.73
CA HIS A 35 -8.41 6.36 -5.07
C HIS A 35 -9.24 7.24 -6.00
N TYR A 36 -8.86 7.33 -7.29
CA TYR A 36 -9.64 8.07 -8.29
C TYR A 36 -10.98 7.40 -8.60
N GLY A 37 -11.02 6.06 -8.65
CA GLY A 37 -12.26 5.31 -8.83
C GLY A 37 -13.24 5.48 -7.67
N MET A 38 -12.75 5.36 -6.43
CA MET A 38 -13.55 5.59 -5.23
C MET A 38 -14.04 7.04 -5.12
N ALA A 39 -13.22 8.02 -5.50
CA ALA A 39 -13.63 9.43 -5.52
C ALA A 39 -14.74 9.73 -6.54
N PHE A 40 -14.89 8.91 -7.59
CA PHE A 40 -15.94 9.09 -8.61
C PHE A 40 -17.31 8.56 -8.16
N ILE A 41 -17.34 7.68 -7.16
CA ILE A 41 -18.56 7.08 -6.61
C ILE A 41 -18.94 7.62 -5.22
N TYR A 42 -18.13 8.51 -4.64
CA TYR A 42 -18.36 9.20 -3.37
C TYR A 42 -19.13 10.50 -3.58
#